data_AF-A0A945IUS8-F1
#
_entry.id   AF-A0A945IUS8-F1
#
_cell.length_a   1.000
_cell.length_b   1.000
_cell.length_c   1.000
_cell.angle_alpha   90.00
_cell.angle_beta   90.00
_cell.angle_gamma   90.00
#
_symmetry.space_group_name_H-M   'P 1'
#
loop_
_entity.id
_entity.type
_entity.pdbx_description
1 polymer ?
#
loop_
_entity_poly.entity_id
_entity_poly.type
_entity_poly.pdbx_seq_one_letter_code
_entity_poly.pdbx_strand_id
1 'polypeptide(L)'
;MPVPTTILDNGVPIWEPYEPLPALDGFAALTGEPAGSDVSNRSIIAAKIDNYPRARPQWGLDQADVVIEENVEGVTRFVALFHSQLPDRLGPVRSARTGDL
;
A
#
# COMPACT_ATOMS: atom_id res chain seq x y z
N MET A 1 -2.50 -14.27 11.37
CA MET A 1 -1.75 -15.26 10.57
C MET A 1 -2.69 -16.41 10.27
N PRO A 2 -2.85 -16.84 9.02
CA PRO A 2 -3.57 -18.08 8.73
C PRO A 2 -2.91 -19.24 9.48
N VAL A 3 -3.73 -20.20 9.93
CA VAL A 3 -3.25 -21.43 10.57
C VAL A 3 -2.42 -22.21 9.54
N PRO A 4 -1.23 -22.73 9.89
CA PRO A 4 -0.42 -23.49 8.94
C PRO A 4 -1.19 -24.73 8.44
N THR A 5 -1.14 -24.96 7.13
CA THR A 5 -1.90 -26.02 6.45
C THR A 5 -1.24 -27.39 6.63
N THR A 6 0.06 -27.43 6.93
CA THR A 6 0.80 -28.68 7.21
C THR A 6 1.94 -28.41 8.18
N ILE A 7 2.21 -29.35 9.09
CA ILE A 7 3.42 -29.38 9.90
C ILE A 7 4.27 -30.54 9.39
N LEU A 8 5.49 -30.25 8.95
CA LEU A 8 6.45 -31.30 8.57
C LEU A 8 6.88 -32.11 9.80
N ASP A 9 7.42 -33.32 9.58
CA ASP A 9 7.94 -34.19 10.65
C ASP A 9 9.04 -33.54 11.51
N ASN A 10 9.73 -32.52 10.97
CA ASN A 10 10.73 -31.72 11.67
C ASN A 10 10.14 -30.51 12.43
N GLY A 11 8.81 -30.40 12.51
CA GLY A 11 8.10 -29.34 13.21
C GLY A 11 8.02 -28.00 12.45
N VAL A 12 8.50 -27.92 11.22
CA VAL A 12 8.42 -26.69 10.41
C VAL A 12 6.99 -26.50 9.88
N PRO A 13 6.32 -25.38 10.19
CA PRO A 13 5.03 -25.06 9.59
C PRO A 13 5.20 -24.70 8.12
N ILE A 14 4.37 -25.31 7.28
CA ILE A 14 4.19 -24.92 5.87
C ILE A 14 2.81 -24.28 5.74
N TRP A 15 2.82 -23.06 5.22
CA TRP A 15 1.62 -22.40 4.72
C TRP A 15 1.49 -22.69 3.24
N GLU A 16 0.25 -22.84 2.75
CA GLU A 16 0.01 -22.83 1.31
C GLU A 16 0.53 -21.52 0.70
N PRO A 17 1.02 -21.56 -0.56
CA PRO A 17 1.33 -20.35 -1.29
C PRO A 17 0.15 -19.38 -1.22
N TYR A 18 0.42 -18.11 -0.92
CA TYR A 18 -0.60 -17.09 -0.99
C TYR A 18 -0.97 -16.85 -2.45
N GLU A 19 -2.18 -17.22 -2.82
CA GLU A 19 -2.79 -16.83 -4.08
C GLU A 19 -3.48 -15.48 -3.88
N PRO A 20 -3.01 -14.40 -4.53
CA PRO A 20 -3.67 -13.11 -4.44
C PRO A 20 -5.09 -13.21 -4.99
N LEU A 21 -6.03 -12.56 -4.31
CA LEU A 21 -7.39 -12.44 -4.83
C LEU A 21 -7.35 -11.72 -6.18
N PRO A 22 -8.24 -12.08 -7.12
CA PRO A 22 -8.35 -11.35 -8.37
C PRO A 22 -8.77 -9.90 -8.11
N ALA A 23 -8.58 -9.07 -9.12
CA ALA A 23 -9.16 -7.74 -9.18
C ALA A 23 -10.65 -7.77 -8.82
N LEU A 24 -11.11 -6.74 -8.09
CA LEU A 24 -12.53 -6.56 -7.84
C LEU A 24 -13.17 -5.94 -9.08
N ASP A 25 -13.75 -6.79 -9.93
CA ASP A 25 -14.37 -6.34 -11.19
C ASP A 25 -15.40 -5.23 -10.95
N GLY A 26 -15.22 -4.10 -11.65
CA GLY A 26 -16.12 -2.96 -11.59
C GLY A 26 -15.92 -2.03 -10.40
N PHE A 27 -14.94 -2.29 -9.52
CA PHE A 27 -14.69 -1.47 -8.32
C PHE A 27 -13.21 -1.13 -8.12
N ALA A 28 -12.95 0.06 -7.58
CA ALA A 28 -11.62 0.43 -7.10
C ALA A 28 -11.38 -0.22 -5.72
N ALA A 29 -10.40 -1.13 -5.64
CA ALA A 29 -10.16 -1.97 -4.46
C ALA A 29 -9.98 -1.22 -3.13
N LEU A 30 -9.42 0.00 -3.15
CA LEU A 30 -9.15 0.77 -1.93
C LEU A 30 -10.27 1.72 -1.49
N THR A 31 -11.19 2.07 -2.39
CA THR A 31 -12.28 3.02 -2.09
C THR A 31 -13.67 2.39 -2.13
N GLY A 32 -13.83 1.26 -2.84
CA GLY A 32 -15.12 0.64 -3.10
C GLY A 32 -15.97 1.36 -4.15
N GLU A 33 -15.44 2.41 -4.78
CA GLU A 33 -16.15 3.18 -5.80
C GLU A 33 -16.22 2.43 -7.13
N PRO A 34 -17.27 2.63 -7.94
CA PRO A 34 -17.36 2.07 -9.29
C PRO A 34 -16.15 2.49 -10.15
N ALA A 35 -15.57 1.54 -10.87
CA ALA A 35 -14.37 1.76 -11.65
C ALA A 35 -14.37 0.96 -12.97
N GLY A 36 -13.72 1.51 -13.99
CA GLY A 36 -13.48 0.80 -15.25
C GLY A 36 -12.45 -0.31 -15.08
N SER A 37 -12.37 -1.20 -16.08
CA SER A 37 -11.43 -2.33 -16.08
C SER A 37 -9.96 -1.90 -16.06
N ASP A 38 -9.67 -0.68 -16.51
CA ASP A 38 -8.35 -0.04 -16.45
C ASP A 38 -7.92 0.27 -15.02
N VAL A 39 -8.88 0.59 -14.14
CA VAL A 39 -8.63 0.85 -12.73
C VAL A 39 -8.75 -0.44 -11.92
N SER A 40 -9.79 -1.25 -12.11
CA SER A 40 -9.98 -2.45 -11.28
C SER A 40 -8.85 -3.48 -11.44
N ASN A 41 -8.24 -3.58 -12.63
CA ASN A 41 -7.15 -4.53 -12.92
C ASN A 41 -5.74 -3.98 -12.68
N ARG A 42 -5.60 -2.73 -12.21
CA ARG A 42 -4.27 -2.15 -12.01
C ARG A 42 -3.71 -2.47 -10.63
N SER A 43 -2.38 -2.46 -10.51
CA SER A 43 -1.72 -2.60 -9.22
C SER A 43 -1.90 -1.36 -8.35
N ILE A 44 -2.00 -1.56 -7.04
CA ILE A 44 -1.89 -0.49 -6.05
C ILE A 44 -0.43 -0.03 -6.00
N ILE A 45 -0.21 1.29 -6.04
CA ILE A 45 1.12 1.87 -5.86
C ILE A 45 1.21 2.43 -4.44
N ALA A 46 2.18 1.95 -3.65
CA ALA A 46 2.50 2.49 -2.34
C ALA A 46 3.76 3.36 -2.43
N ALA A 47 3.70 4.57 -1.87
CA ALA A 47 4.84 5.49 -1.82
C ALA A 47 5.06 6.03 -0.40
N LYS A 48 6.31 5.96 0.09
CA LYS A 48 6.70 6.58 1.35
C LYS A 48 6.99 8.07 1.13
N ILE A 49 6.16 8.94 1.71
CA ILE A 49 6.22 10.39 1.55
C ILE A 49 6.74 11.05 2.84
N ASP A 50 7.63 12.03 2.67
CA ASP A 50 8.15 12.83 3.77
C ASP A 50 7.05 13.70 4.41
N ASN A 51 7.08 13.80 5.74
CA ASN A 51 6.23 14.72 6.49
C ASN A 51 7.02 15.67 7.40
N TYR A 52 8.34 15.80 7.20
CA TYR A 52 9.14 16.84 7.86
C TYR A 52 8.61 18.25 7.48
N PRO A 53 8.64 19.26 8.39
CA PRO A 53 8.07 20.58 8.10
C PRO A 53 8.57 21.24 6.81
N ARG A 54 9.84 21.05 6.45
CA ARG A 54 10.45 21.59 5.21
C ARG A 54 10.09 20.82 3.93
N ALA A 55 9.46 19.65 4.05
CA ALA A 55 9.01 18.84 2.91
C ALA A 55 7.58 19.20 2.47
N ARG A 56 6.91 20.12 3.18
CA ARG A 56 5.52 20.52 2.93
C ARG A 56 5.47 21.74 2.00
N PRO A 57 4.44 21.87 1.14
CA PRO A 57 3.39 20.87 0.91
C PRO A 57 3.89 19.67 0.07
N GLN A 58 3.29 18.51 0.29
CA GLN A 58 3.52 17.31 -0.51
C GLN A 58 2.91 17.43 -1.90
N TRP A 59 3.52 16.77 -2.89
CA TRP A 59 2.93 16.60 -4.23
C TRP A 59 2.05 15.35 -4.25
N GLY A 60 0.83 15.48 -4.80
CA GLY A 60 -0.06 14.37 -5.13
C GLY A 60 -0.65 13.62 -3.94
N LEU A 61 -0.38 14.02 -2.69
CA LEU A 61 -0.88 13.31 -1.50
C LEU A 61 -2.42 13.35 -1.39
N ASP A 62 -3.03 14.40 -1.92
CA ASP A 62 -4.48 14.60 -2.02
C ASP A 62 -5.18 13.62 -2.98
N GLN A 63 -4.42 12.92 -3.83
CA GLN A 63 -4.91 11.93 -4.78
C GLN A 63 -4.75 10.49 -4.27
N ALA A 64 -4.23 10.30 -3.06
CA ALA A 64 -4.09 8.98 -2.45
C ALA A 64 -5.46 8.48 -1.95
N ASP A 65 -5.75 7.20 -2.16
CA ASP A 65 -6.97 6.57 -1.62
C ASP A 65 -6.85 6.30 -0.13
N VAL A 66 -5.64 5.95 0.31
CA VAL A 66 -5.32 5.67 1.71
C VAL A 66 -4.00 6.35 2.06
N VAL A 67 -3.98 7.03 3.21
CA VAL A 67 -2.77 7.62 3.79
C VAL A 67 -2.59 7.05 5.18
N ILE A 68 -1.49 6.35 5.40
CA ILE A 68 -1.08 5.83 6.72
C ILE A 68 0.01 6.74 7.25
N GLU A 69 -0.14 7.26 8.46
CA GLU A 69 0.89 8.03 9.15
C GLU A 69 1.65 7.15 10.14
N GLU A 70 2.97 7.16 10.03
CA GLU A 70 3.85 6.35 10.89
C GLU A 70 4.90 7.21 11.57
N ASN A 71 5.18 6.92 12.85
CA ASN A 71 6.24 7.58 13.60
C ASN A 71 7.62 7.01 13.21
N VAL A 72 8.55 7.91 12.92
CA VAL A 72 9.92 7.57 12.58
C VAL A 72 10.88 8.54 13.27
N GLU A 73 11.45 8.11 14.40
CA GLU A 73 12.48 8.84 15.15
C GLU A 73 12.03 10.27 15.55
N GLY A 74 10.79 10.40 16.01
CA GLY A 74 10.24 11.68 16.50
C GLY A 74 9.66 12.61 15.43
N VAL A 75 9.66 12.19 14.15
CA VAL A 75 8.91 12.83 13.06
C VAL A 75 8.09 11.76 12.35
N THR A 76 6.91 12.10 11.84
CA THR A 76 6.12 11.13 11.08
C THR A 76 6.51 11.10 9.60
N ARG A 77 6.15 10.00 8.93
CA ARG A 77 6.18 9.85 7.47
C ARG A 77 4.85 9.24 7.03
N PHE A 78 4.46 9.49 5.79
CA PHE A 78 3.25 8.89 5.23
C PHE A 78 3.58 7.69 4.35
N VAL A 79 2.74 6.67 4.37
CA VAL A 79 2.60 5.71 3.26
C VAL A 79 1.31 6.07 2.54
N ALA A 80 1.44 6.56 1.32
CA ALA A 80 0.31 6.90 0.46
C ALA A 80 0.08 5.76 -0.53
N LEU A 81 -1.15 5.24 -0.58
CA LEU A 81 -1.58 4.20 -1.51
C LEU A 81 -2.46 4.81 -2.61
N PHE A 82 -2.13 4.50 -3.87
CA PHE A 82 -2.79 5.03 -5.06
C PHE A 82 -3.35 3.88 -5.90
N HIS A 83 -4.68 3.88 -6.09
CA HIS A 83 -5.42 2.86 -6.81
C HIS A 83 -6.65 3.36 -7.58
N SER A 84 -7.38 4.40 -7.18
CA SER A 84 -8.42 5.00 -8.01
C SER A 84 -7.82 5.99 -9.02
N GLN A 85 -6.86 6.81 -8.57
CA GLN A 85 -6.18 7.83 -9.36
C GLN A 85 -4.67 7.71 -9.20
N LEU A 86 -3.90 8.08 -10.23
CA LEU A 86 -2.43 8.12 -10.20
C LEU A 86 -1.99 9.57 -10.43
N PRO A 87 -1.17 10.15 -9.54
CA PRO A 87 -0.66 11.49 -9.74
C PRO A 87 0.45 11.51 -10.79
N ASP A 88 0.50 12.57 -11.60
CA ASP A 88 1.63 12.85 -12.50
C ASP A 88 2.95 13.06 -11.73
N ARG A 89 2.83 13.51 -10.47
CA ARG A 89 3.95 13.76 -9.56
C ARG A 89 3.56 13.50 -8.10
N LEU A 90 4.38 12.73 -7.39
CA LEU A 90 4.26 12.50 -5.95
C LEU A 90 5.56 12.78 -5.20
N GLY A 91 5.48 13.11 -3.91
CA GLY A 91 6.64 13.26 -3.02
C GLY A 91 6.56 14.41 -2.03
N PRO A 92 7.67 14.77 -1.36
CA PRO A 92 9.01 14.18 -1.51
C PRO A 92 9.09 12.72 -1.03
N VAL A 93 9.73 11.84 -1.83
CA VAL A 93 9.86 10.41 -1.49
C VAL A 93 10.98 10.17 -0.48
N ARG A 94 10.78 9.18 0.40
CA ARG A 94 11.80 8.67 1.34
C ARG A 94 11.98 7.17 1.17
N SER A 95 13.08 6.65 1.71
CA SER A 95 13.36 5.22 1.73
C SER A 95 12.28 4.46 2.48
N ALA A 96 11.83 3.35 1.89
CA ALA A 96 11.01 2.38 2.59
C ALA A 96 11.81 1.74 3.74
N ARG A 97 11.12 1.35 4.80
CA ARG A 97 11.64 0.59 5.95
C ARG A 97 10.99 -0.79 6.01
N THR A 98 11.56 -1.70 6.79
CA THR A 98 10.99 -3.06 6.98
C THR A 98 9.56 -3.03 7.50
N GLY A 99 9.16 -2.00 8.26
CA GLY A 99 7.77 -1.85 8.71
C GLY A 99 6.77 -1.49 7.61
N ASP A 100 7.24 -1.15 6.42
CA ASP A 100 6.42 -0.76 5.27
C ASP A 100 6.07 -1.98 4.36
N LEU A 101 6.63 -3.16 4.65
CA LEU A 101 6.53 -4.39 3.84
C LEU A 101 5.61 -5.44 4.46
#